data_AF-A0A6A0IK70-F1
#
_entry.id   AF-A0A6A0IK70-F1
#
_cell.length_a   1.000
_cell.length_b   1.000
_cell.length_c   1.000
_cell.angle_alpha   90.00
_cell.angle_beta   90.00
_cell.angle_gamma   90.00
#
_symmetry.space_group_name_H-M   'P 1'
#
loop_
_entity.id
_entity.type
_entity.pdbx_description
1 polymer ?
#
loop_
_entity_poly.entity_id
_entity_poly.type
_entity_poly.pdbx_seq_one_letter_code
_entity_poly.pdbx_strand_id
1 'polypeptide(L)'
;MATTSHDGGTVLDLAAQAEPLHIVYPEPSPPHNRRVAWYRTVGMRGFSVVACAAPEGTVGLAAPHEPQGYRTLEGIITIETADTSVPLAAWLANCDDLIARILDIVSLGQGRYIRYSIRECYVNETLAQVGFYGAHESTEPYQPCFHHLNMEPVLALAVNAYTPRLRDDAGLGIAIEWFLMNPRYVEGKYLTAFAALEHLLTVLGKDLPTTILEPEAYQRAVLPRLASALALAREDLPNASDEDLAFLRRKLDSLNHRPFADRLATLFEYLGVPTSDIADRLPPALRARNPLLHRGRYTGDEPLQEHLTVLRELVVRTILTLLNFHGYYESYLRDPTWGPFPPVTNERPDAK
;
A
#
# COMPACT_ATOMS: atom_id res chain seq x y z
N MET A 1 -18.20 -11.03 -34.91
CA MET A 1 -17.35 -12.22 -34.99
C MET A 1 -17.05 -12.44 -36.47
N ALA A 2 -15.84 -12.11 -36.90
CA ALA A 2 -15.40 -12.36 -38.27
C ALA A 2 -14.19 -13.29 -38.17
N THR A 3 -14.24 -14.41 -38.89
CA THR A 3 -13.14 -15.37 -38.98
C THR A 3 -12.56 -15.27 -40.37
N THR A 4 -11.34 -14.75 -40.48
CA THR A 4 -10.56 -14.75 -41.72
C THR A 4 -9.47 -15.82 -41.61
N SER A 5 -9.53 -16.78 -42.53
CA SER A 5 -8.53 -17.83 -42.67
C SER A 5 -7.36 -17.31 -43.49
N HIS A 6 -6.18 -17.26 -42.90
CA HIS A 6 -4.92 -17.08 -43.63
C HIS A 6 -4.08 -18.36 -43.51
N ASP A 7 -3.36 -18.71 -44.58
CA ASP A 7 -2.41 -19.83 -44.62
C ASP A 7 -1.32 -19.62 -43.54
N GLY A 8 -1.55 -20.15 -42.35
CA GLY A 8 -0.66 -19.97 -41.19
C GLY A 8 -1.35 -19.98 -39.82
N GLY A 9 -2.68 -19.89 -39.77
CA GLY A 9 -3.44 -19.99 -38.51
C GLY A 9 -4.85 -19.41 -38.62
N THR A 10 -5.71 -19.75 -37.68
CA THR A 10 -7.02 -19.10 -37.55
C THR A 10 -6.85 -17.79 -36.79
N VAL A 11 -7.02 -16.66 -37.48
CA VAL A 11 -7.10 -15.35 -36.83
C VAL A 11 -8.52 -15.19 -36.29
N LEU A 12 -8.63 -14.99 -34.98
CA LEU A 12 -9.89 -14.76 -34.30
C LEU A 12 -9.88 -13.32 -33.76
N ASP A 13 -10.56 -12.42 -34.47
CA ASP A 13 -10.77 -11.05 -33.99
C ASP A 13 -11.91 -11.03 -32.97
N LEU A 14 -11.52 -10.97 -31.69
CA LEU A 14 -12.42 -10.85 -30.56
C LEU A 14 -12.61 -9.38 -30.17
N ALA A 15 -13.76 -8.82 -30.51
CA ALA A 15 -14.25 -7.57 -29.92
C ALA A 15 -15.27 -7.92 -28.84
N ALA A 16 -14.89 -7.82 -27.56
CA ALA A 16 -15.75 -8.08 -26.43
C ALA A 16 -15.42 -7.13 -25.26
N GLN A 17 -16.43 -6.74 -24.49
CA GLN A 17 -16.26 -6.26 -23.12
C GLN A 17 -16.35 -7.49 -22.20
N ALA A 18 -15.20 -8.10 -21.92
CA ALA A 18 -15.10 -9.23 -20.99
C ALA A 18 -14.16 -8.85 -19.84
N GLU A 19 -14.56 -9.09 -18.60
CA GLU A 19 -13.78 -8.75 -17.41
C GLU A 19 -12.76 -9.85 -17.03
N PRO A 20 -12.91 -11.10 -17.49
CA PRO A 20 -11.74 -11.86 -17.98
C PRO A 20 -12.03 -12.82 -19.16
N LEU A 21 -11.05 -13.02 -20.07
CA LEU A 21 -11.08 -14.02 -21.14
C LEU A 21 -9.96 -15.04 -20.95
N HIS A 22 -10.30 -16.34 -20.88
CA HIS A 22 -9.33 -17.43 -20.77
C HIS A 22 -9.37 -18.33 -22.01
N ILE A 23 -8.22 -18.52 -22.64
CA ILE A 23 -8.02 -19.44 -23.75
C ILE A 23 -7.10 -20.56 -23.27
N VAL A 24 -7.57 -21.80 -23.37
CA VAL A 24 -6.82 -23.01 -22.96
C VAL A 24 -6.53 -23.83 -24.22
N TYR A 25 -5.27 -24.18 -24.40
CA TYR A 25 -4.81 -25.01 -25.50
C TYR A 25 -4.61 -26.46 -25.03
N PRO A 26 -4.71 -27.45 -25.93
CA PRO A 26 -4.37 -28.83 -25.59
C PRO A 26 -2.93 -28.91 -25.08
N GLU A 27 -2.70 -29.62 -23.97
CA GLU A 27 -1.36 -29.77 -23.43
C GLU A 27 -0.46 -30.57 -24.41
N PRO A 28 0.77 -30.11 -24.66
CA PRO A 28 1.72 -30.86 -25.48
C PRO A 28 2.09 -32.20 -24.80
N SER A 29 2.24 -33.25 -25.58
CA SER A 29 2.72 -34.56 -25.07
C SER A 29 4.21 -34.47 -24.65
N PRO A 30 4.64 -35.19 -23.59
CA PRO A 30 5.96 -35.02 -22.97
C PRO A 30 7.14 -35.43 -23.88
N PRO A 31 8.32 -34.80 -23.71
CA PRO A 31 9.28 -35.36 -22.75
C PRO A 31 9.95 -34.34 -21.80
N HIS A 32 9.56 -33.07 -21.82
CA HIS A 32 10.17 -32.03 -21.00
C HIS A 32 9.18 -31.43 -19.98
N ASN A 33 9.71 -30.88 -18.88
CA ASN A 33 8.98 -30.55 -17.65
C ASN A 33 9.14 -29.06 -17.26
N ARG A 34 9.32 -28.17 -18.24
CA ARG A 34 9.51 -26.73 -17.96
C ARG A 34 8.19 -25.99 -18.09
N ARG A 35 7.83 -25.21 -17.07
CA ARG A 35 6.66 -24.33 -17.07
C ARG A 35 7.09 -22.90 -16.88
N VAL A 36 6.51 -21.99 -17.66
CA VAL A 36 6.79 -20.55 -17.57
C VAL A 36 5.50 -19.77 -17.63
N ALA A 37 5.24 -18.93 -16.63
CA ALA A 37 4.13 -18.00 -16.62
C ALA A 37 4.67 -16.58 -16.85
N TRP A 38 4.12 -15.86 -17.82
CA TRP A 38 4.44 -14.47 -18.15
C TRP A 38 3.26 -13.58 -17.79
N TYR A 39 3.51 -12.57 -16.97
CA TYR A 39 2.55 -11.58 -16.53
C TYR A 39 2.93 -10.23 -17.13
N ARG A 40 2.14 -9.76 -18.10
CA ARG A 40 2.37 -8.48 -18.78
C ARG A 40 1.74 -7.35 -17.98
N THR A 41 2.54 -6.38 -17.58
CA THR A 41 2.13 -5.28 -16.69
C THR A 41 2.00 -3.97 -17.42
N VAL A 42 1.03 -3.15 -17.00
CA VAL A 42 0.81 -1.83 -17.58
C VAL A 42 1.70 -0.79 -16.90
N GLY A 43 2.45 -0.04 -17.71
CA GLY A 43 3.19 1.13 -17.32
C GLY A 43 4.47 0.87 -16.52
N MET A 44 4.75 -0.35 -16.04
CA MET A 44 5.93 -0.67 -15.20
C MET A 44 7.25 -0.18 -15.83
N ARG A 45 8.13 0.40 -15.00
CA ARG A 45 9.49 0.79 -15.38
C ARG A 45 10.51 -0.17 -14.80
N GLY A 46 11.66 -0.28 -15.44
CA GLY A 46 12.74 -1.13 -14.93
C GLY A 46 14.05 -0.84 -15.64
N PHE A 47 15.07 -1.61 -15.25
CA PHE A 47 16.34 -1.66 -15.94
C PHE A 47 16.93 -3.04 -15.79
N SER A 48 17.33 -3.63 -16.92
CA SER A 48 17.79 -5.02 -16.97
C SER A 48 16.73 -6.01 -16.45
N VAL A 49 17.08 -7.29 -16.45
CA VAL A 49 16.28 -8.35 -15.83
C VAL A 49 16.82 -8.55 -14.42
N VAL A 50 15.96 -8.44 -13.41
CA VAL A 50 16.27 -8.83 -12.03
C VAL A 50 15.55 -10.14 -11.73
N ALA A 51 16.19 -11.04 -10.98
CA ALA A 51 15.64 -12.35 -10.69
C ALA A 51 15.74 -12.69 -9.19
N CYS A 52 14.76 -13.43 -8.68
CA CYS A 52 14.69 -13.88 -7.30
C CYS A 52 14.09 -15.29 -7.24
N ALA A 53 14.62 -16.16 -6.38
CA ALA A 53 14.06 -17.49 -6.17
C ALA A 53 12.83 -17.43 -5.26
N ALA A 54 11.78 -18.16 -5.61
CA ALA A 54 10.55 -18.31 -4.85
C ALA A 54 10.14 -19.81 -4.79
N PRO A 55 9.24 -20.20 -3.88
CA PRO A 55 8.71 -21.57 -3.83
C PRO A 55 8.10 -22.03 -5.16
N GLU A 56 7.49 -21.12 -5.91
CA GLU A 56 6.83 -21.38 -7.20
C GLU A 56 7.82 -21.49 -8.37
N GLY A 57 9.08 -21.11 -8.17
CA GLY A 57 10.12 -21.10 -9.20
C GLY A 57 11.03 -19.87 -9.15
N THR A 58 11.75 -19.62 -10.24
CA THR A 58 12.53 -18.39 -10.41
C THR A 58 11.63 -17.29 -10.93
N VAL A 59 11.52 -16.20 -10.16
CA VAL A 59 10.80 -14.99 -10.54
C VAL A 59 11.75 -14.06 -11.27
N GLY A 60 11.39 -13.61 -12.47
CA GLY A 60 12.08 -12.56 -13.21
C GLY A 60 11.21 -11.32 -13.30
N LEU A 61 11.81 -10.13 -13.21
CA LEU A 61 11.14 -8.85 -13.43
C LEU A 61 11.94 -8.05 -14.46
N ALA A 62 11.26 -7.58 -15.50
CA ALA A 62 11.87 -6.77 -16.55
C ALA A 62 10.88 -5.73 -17.07
N ALA A 63 11.37 -4.53 -17.37
CA ALA A 63 10.59 -3.44 -17.92
C ALA A 63 11.52 -2.42 -18.59
N PRO A 64 11.01 -1.61 -19.54
CA PRO A 64 11.82 -0.57 -20.15
C PRO A 64 12.20 0.54 -19.16
N HIS A 65 13.34 1.18 -19.42
CA HIS A 65 13.78 2.37 -18.70
C HIS A 65 12.80 3.55 -18.91
N GLU A 66 12.39 3.73 -20.16
CA GLU A 66 11.50 4.78 -20.65
C GLU A 66 10.33 4.12 -21.39
N PRO A 67 9.20 3.88 -20.71
CA PRO A 67 8.01 3.36 -21.36
C PRO A 67 7.44 4.41 -22.31
N GLN A 68 6.80 3.97 -23.40
CA GLN A 68 6.13 4.88 -24.34
C GLN A 68 5.01 5.68 -23.66
N GLY A 69 4.45 5.14 -22.58
CA GLY A 69 3.59 5.86 -21.66
C GLY A 69 3.22 5.00 -20.46
N TYR A 70 2.53 5.55 -19.48
CA TYR A 70 2.12 4.77 -18.30
C TYR A 70 0.85 3.94 -18.52
N ARG A 71 0.36 3.89 -19.76
CA ARG A 71 -0.81 3.10 -20.18
C ARG A 71 -0.46 1.99 -21.16
N THR A 72 0.83 1.77 -21.43
CA THR A 72 1.32 0.76 -22.36
C THR A 72 1.71 -0.53 -21.64
N LEU A 73 1.58 -1.65 -22.33
CA LEU A 73 1.85 -2.99 -21.81
C LEU A 73 3.30 -3.39 -22.09
N GLU A 74 4.24 -2.86 -21.32
CA GLU A 74 5.68 -3.01 -21.62
C GLU A 74 6.47 -3.75 -20.53
N GLY A 75 5.93 -3.88 -19.33
CA GLY A 75 6.58 -4.65 -18.28
C GLY A 75 6.21 -6.13 -18.31
N ILE A 76 7.11 -6.97 -17.85
CA ILE A 76 6.92 -8.41 -17.74
C ILE A 76 7.45 -8.92 -16.39
N ILE A 77 6.65 -9.76 -15.75
CA ILE A 77 7.10 -10.59 -14.62
C ILE A 77 6.98 -12.04 -15.07
N THR A 78 8.04 -12.82 -14.90
CA THR A 78 8.09 -14.23 -15.29
C THR A 78 8.20 -15.10 -14.06
N ILE A 79 7.52 -16.25 -14.04
CA ILE A 79 7.73 -17.30 -13.03
C ILE A 79 8.04 -18.58 -13.79
N GLU A 80 9.23 -19.13 -13.55
CA GLU A 80 9.73 -20.33 -14.24
C GLU A 80 10.02 -21.45 -13.25
N THR A 81 9.53 -22.65 -13.54
CA THR A 81 9.86 -23.85 -12.77
C THR A 81 10.12 -25.06 -13.67
N ALA A 82 11.00 -25.94 -13.19
CA ALA A 82 11.19 -27.29 -13.71
C ALA A 82 10.44 -28.34 -12.88
N ASP A 83 9.80 -27.93 -11.78
CA ASP A 83 9.01 -28.80 -10.93
C ASP A 83 7.59 -28.97 -11.50
N THR A 84 7.26 -30.22 -11.84
CA THR A 84 5.95 -30.60 -12.36
C THR A 84 5.14 -31.44 -11.38
N SER A 85 5.60 -31.58 -10.14
CA SER A 85 4.92 -32.33 -9.08
C SER A 85 3.54 -31.75 -8.73
N VAL A 86 3.39 -30.43 -8.85
CA VAL A 86 2.12 -29.73 -8.65
C VAL A 86 1.32 -29.71 -9.95
N PRO A 87 0.00 -29.94 -9.96
CA PRO A 87 -0.83 -29.76 -11.16
C PRO A 87 -0.74 -28.34 -11.73
N LEU A 88 -0.79 -28.19 -13.05
CA LEU A 88 -0.61 -26.90 -13.73
C LEU A 88 -1.55 -25.81 -13.19
N ALA A 89 -2.84 -26.13 -13.02
CA ALA A 89 -3.83 -25.18 -12.51
C ALA A 89 -3.53 -24.71 -11.08
N ALA A 90 -3.06 -25.60 -10.20
CA ALA A 90 -2.70 -25.27 -8.83
C ALA A 90 -1.41 -24.42 -8.79
N TRP A 91 -0.42 -24.77 -9.61
CA TRP A 91 0.78 -23.96 -9.76
C TRP A 91 0.47 -22.53 -10.26
N LEU A 92 -0.41 -22.40 -11.27
CA LEU A 92 -0.84 -21.09 -11.76
C LEU A 92 -1.59 -20.27 -10.71
N ALA A 93 -2.43 -20.89 -9.87
CA ALA A 93 -3.08 -20.19 -8.77
C ALA A 93 -2.06 -19.64 -7.77
N ASN A 94 -1.05 -20.43 -7.40
CA ASN A 94 0.04 -19.97 -6.53
C ASN A 94 0.84 -18.84 -7.18
N CYS A 95 1.10 -18.93 -8.49
CA CYS A 95 1.74 -17.86 -9.26
C CYS A 95 0.91 -16.57 -9.24
N ASP A 96 -0.41 -16.63 -9.41
CA ASP A 96 -1.28 -15.46 -9.36
C ASP A 96 -1.24 -14.78 -7.98
N ASP A 97 -1.27 -15.56 -6.90
CA ASP A 97 -1.16 -15.05 -5.53
C ASP A 97 0.21 -14.41 -5.26
N LEU A 98 1.30 -15.02 -5.75
CA LEU A 98 2.64 -14.44 -5.68
C LEU A 98 2.73 -13.14 -6.50
N ILE A 99 2.17 -13.10 -7.70
CA ILE A 99 2.20 -11.90 -8.56
C ILE A 99 1.43 -10.74 -7.94
N ALA A 100 0.28 -11.00 -7.31
CA ALA A 100 -0.45 -9.96 -6.60
C ALA A 100 0.42 -9.31 -5.51
N ARG A 101 1.17 -10.10 -4.76
CA ARG A 101 2.13 -9.61 -3.75
C ARG A 101 3.31 -8.85 -4.36
N ILE A 102 3.88 -9.37 -5.44
CA ILE A 102 4.95 -8.67 -6.17
C ILE A 102 4.48 -7.30 -6.64
N LEU A 103 3.29 -7.24 -7.23
CA LEU A 103 2.76 -6.01 -7.77
C LEU A 103 2.41 -4.98 -6.70
N ASP A 104 1.94 -5.37 -5.51
CA ASP A 104 1.75 -4.42 -4.40
C ASP A 104 3.07 -3.69 -4.06
N ILE A 105 4.17 -4.43 -3.91
CA ILE A 105 5.47 -3.85 -3.52
C ILE A 105 6.15 -3.13 -4.67
N VAL A 106 6.05 -3.63 -5.91
CA VAL A 106 6.52 -2.93 -7.10
C VAL A 106 5.75 -1.62 -7.31
N SER A 107 4.44 -1.63 -7.06
CA SER A 107 3.59 -0.44 -7.10
C SER A 107 4.02 0.59 -6.07
N LEU A 108 4.23 0.14 -4.82
CA LEU A 108 4.76 0.99 -3.75
C LEU A 108 6.09 1.61 -4.17
N GLY A 109 7.01 0.79 -4.68
CA GLY A 109 8.33 1.26 -5.04
C GLY A 109 8.34 2.25 -6.20
N GLN A 110 7.46 2.09 -7.18
CA GLN A 110 7.33 3.00 -8.30
C GLN A 110 6.33 4.14 -8.06
N GLY A 111 5.78 4.27 -6.84
CA GLY A 111 4.91 5.39 -6.45
C GLY A 111 3.61 5.48 -7.26
N ARG A 112 3.09 4.33 -7.72
CA ARG A 112 1.84 4.24 -8.50
C ARG A 112 1.34 2.81 -8.53
N TYR A 113 0.06 2.65 -8.83
CA TYR A 113 -0.56 1.35 -8.86
C TYR A 113 -0.36 0.63 -10.20
N ILE A 114 0.34 -0.51 -10.16
CA ILE A 114 0.73 -1.35 -11.31
C ILE A 114 -0.03 -2.67 -11.22
N ARG A 115 -0.66 -3.07 -12.33
CA ARG A 115 -1.38 -4.34 -12.47
C ARG A 115 -0.93 -5.08 -13.73
N TYR A 116 -1.12 -6.39 -13.75
CA TYR A 116 -0.97 -7.18 -14.97
C TYR A 116 -2.30 -7.23 -15.73
N SER A 117 -2.25 -7.20 -17.07
CA SER A 117 -3.44 -7.28 -17.94
C SER A 117 -3.49 -8.59 -18.73
N ILE A 118 -2.34 -9.26 -18.90
CA ILE A 118 -2.24 -10.53 -19.64
C ILE A 118 -1.41 -11.50 -18.83
N ARG A 119 -1.89 -12.75 -18.73
CA ARG A 119 -1.11 -13.89 -18.28
C ARG A 119 -0.97 -14.90 -19.41
N GLU A 120 0.24 -15.25 -19.79
CA GLU A 120 0.55 -16.31 -20.75
C GLU A 120 1.24 -17.44 -19.99
N CYS A 121 0.87 -18.70 -20.24
CA CYS A 121 1.49 -19.87 -19.65
C CYS A 121 2.02 -20.77 -20.76
N TYR A 122 3.30 -21.10 -20.67
CA TYR A 122 4.00 -21.98 -21.58
C TYR A 122 4.40 -23.27 -20.87
N VAL A 123 4.16 -24.40 -21.53
CA VAL A 123 4.64 -25.72 -21.12
C VAL A 123 5.55 -26.21 -22.24
N ASN A 124 6.84 -26.40 -21.95
CA ASN A 124 7.84 -26.77 -22.95
C ASN A 124 7.81 -25.87 -24.19
N GLU A 125 7.84 -24.56 -23.97
CA GLU A 125 7.84 -23.53 -25.03
C GLU A 125 6.54 -23.49 -25.87
N THR A 126 5.59 -24.37 -25.61
CA THR A 126 4.26 -24.36 -26.24
C THR A 126 3.30 -23.59 -25.36
N LEU A 127 2.57 -22.65 -25.96
CA LEU A 127 1.55 -21.88 -25.27
C LEU A 127 0.40 -22.80 -24.83
N ALA A 128 0.20 -22.92 -23.52
CA ALA A 128 -0.81 -23.78 -22.90
C ALA A 128 -2.05 -23.00 -22.46
N GLN A 129 -1.87 -21.76 -21.97
CA GLN A 129 -2.99 -20.92 -21.54
C GLN A 129 -2.70 -19.44 -21.74
N VAL A 130 -3.72 -18.66 -22.09
CA VAL A 130 -3.71 -17.20 -22.05
C VAL A 130 -4.92 -16.70 -21.25
N GLY A 131 -4.70 -15.73 -20.37
CA GLY A 131 -5.73 -14.98 -19.66
C GLY A 131 -5.62 -13.49 -19.95
N PHE A 132 -6.72 -12.85 -20.30
CA PHE A 132 -6.85 -11.40 -20.43
C PHE A 132 -7.72 -10.87 -19.29
N TYR A 133 -7.23 -9.89 -18.54
CA TYR A 133 -7.85 -9.39 -17.30
C TYR A 133 -8.34 -7.94 -17.42
N GLY A 134 -8.46 -7.46 -18.65
CA GLY A 134 -8.95 -6.12 -18.96
C GLY A 134 -7.86 -5.04 -18.98
N ALA A 135 -8.26 -3.87 -19.46
CA ALA A 135 -7.41 -2.70 -19.48
C ALA A 135 -7.28 -2.14 -18.05
N HIS A 136 -6.04 -1.98 -17.61
CA HIS A 136 -5.73 -1.24 -16.40
C HIS A 136 -5.12 0.11 -16.78
N GLU A 137 -5.47 1.16 -16.05
CA GLU A 137 -4.76 2.43 -16.16
C GLU A 137 -3.73 2.51 -15.03
N SER A 138 -2.46 2.75 -15.36
CA SER A 138 -1.49 3.24 -14.40
C SER A 138 -1.38 4.76 -14.57
N THR A 139 -1.41 5.48 -13.45
CA THR A 139 -1.16 6.92 -13.43
C THR A 139 0.34 7.21 -13.48
N GLU A 140 0.70 8.49 -13.63
CA GLU A 140 2.09 8.93 -13.50
C GLU A 140 2.61 8.63 -12.08
N PRO A 141 3.89 8.23 -11.93
CA PRO A 141 4.53 8.08 -10.63
C PRO A 141 4.40 9.34 -9.79
N TYR A 142 4.06 9.19 -8.51
CA TYR A 142 4.11 10.27 -7.54
C TYR A 142 4.99 9.87 -6.36
N GLN A 143 6.16 10.49 -6.27
CA GLN A 143 7.15 10.26 -5.20
C GLN A 143 7.46 8.76 -4.98
N PRO A 144 8.07 8.07 -5.97
CA PRO A 144 8.48 6.67 -5.86
C PRO A 144 9.46 6.44 -4.71
N CYS A 145 9.32 5.33 -3.98
CA CYS A 145 10.22 5.00 -2.87
C CYS A 145 11.54 4.38 -3.36
N PHE A 146 11.54 3.81 -4.56
CA PHE A 146 12.70 3.15 -5.17
C PHE A 146 12.90 3.62 -6.61
N HIS A 147 14.16 3.78 -7.02
CA HIS A 147 14.49 4.12 -8.39
C HIS A 147 14.25 2.90 -9.29
N HIS A 148 13.66 3.11 -10.46
CA HIS A 148 13.40 2.03 -11.43
C HIS A 148 14.66 1.37 -11.98
N LEU A 149 15.84 1.99 -11.79
CA LEU A 149 17.13 1.39 -12.13
C LEU A 149 17.60 0.33 -11.12
N ASN A 150 17.01 0.28 -9.93
CA ASN A 150 17.39 -0.63 -8.86
C ASN A 150 16.15 -1.32 -8.26
N MET A 151 15.59 -2.25 -9.03
CA MET A 151 14.39 -3.01 -8.64
C MET A 151 14.70 -4.31 -7.88
N GLU A 152 15.97 -4.69 -7.75
CA GLU A 152 16.37 -5.92 -7.05
C GLU A 152 15.92 -5.94 -5.58
N PRO A 153 16.11 -4.87 -4.77
CA PRO A 153 15.61 -4.85 -3.39
C PRO A 153 14.08 -4.93 -3.33
N VAL A 154 13.39 -4.33 -4.29
CA VAL A 154 11.92 -4.31 -4.37
C VAL A 154 11.39 -5.72 -4.63
N LEU A 155 11.98 -6.43 -5.60
CA LEU A 155 11.61 -7.82 -5.89
C LEU A 155 11.92 -8.72 -4.70
N ALA A 156 13.11 -8.57 -4.09
CA ALA A 156 13.50 -9.35 -2.93
C ALA A 156 12.55 -9.16 -1.74
N LEU A 157 12.12 -7.92 -1.47
CA LEU A 157 11.10 -7.62 -0.45
C LEU A 157 9.78 -8.31 -0.75
N ALA A 158 9.31 -8.22 -1.99
CA ALA A 158 8.01 -8.75 -2.36
C ALA A 158 7.94 -10.29 -2.29
N VAL A 159 9.02 -10.96 -2.69
CA VAL A 159 9.11 -12.42 -2.66
C VAL A 159 9.35 -12.94 -1.25
N ASN A 160 10.30 -12.34 -0.51
CA ASN A 160 10.82 -12.93 0.72
C ASN A 160 10.26 -12.33 2.02
N ALA A 161 9.82 -11.07 2.01
CA ALA A 161 9.35 -10.38 3.22
C ALA A 161 7.83 -10.17 3.22
N TYR A 162 7.23 -9.82 2.08
CA TYR A 162 5.80 -9.51 1.99
C TYR A 162 4.94 -10.78 1.92
N THR A 163 4.55 -11.29 3.08
CA THR A 163 3.77 -12.53 3.23
C THR A 163 2.26 -12.30 3.08
N PRO A 164 1.46 -13.35 2.80
CA PRO A 164 -0.01 -13.26 2.83
C PRO A 164 -0.56 -12.71 4.15
N ARG A 165 0.02 -13.13 5.29
CA ARG A 165 -0.34 -12.60 6.61
C ARG A 165 -0.11 -11.08 6.70
N LEU A 166 1.00 -10.58 6.18
CA LEU A 166 1.27 -9.14 6.16
C LEU A 166 0.30 -8.38 5.23
N ARG A 167 -0.01 -8.97 4.08
CA ARG A 167 -0.93 -8.39 3.11
C ARG A 167 -2.36 -8.31 3.63
N ASP A 168 -2.89 -9.43 4.11
CA ASP A 168 -4.32 -9.61 4.40
C ASP A 168 -4.62 -9.37 5.89
N ASP A 169 -3.92 -10.05 6.81
CA ASP A 169 -4.23 -9.96 8.26
C ASP A 169 -3.72 -8.65 8.87
N ALA A 170 -2.54 -8.19 8.46
CA ALA A 170 -1.97 -6.91 8.89
C ALA A 170 -2.45 -5.73 8.04
N GLY A 171 -3.25 -5.98 6.99
CA GLY A 171 -3.91 -4.95 6.19
C GLY A 171 -3.00 -4.15 5.28
N LEU A 172 -1.76 -4.59 5.01
CA LEU A 172 -0.84 -3.83 4.16
C LEU A 172 -1.31 -3.72 2.72
N GLY A 173 -2.02 -4.72 2.17
CA GLY A 173 -2.52 -4.66 0.79
C GLY A 173 -3.47 -3.48 0.59
N ILE A 174 -4.43 -3.31 1.51
CA ILE A 174 -5.39 -2.19 1.50
C ILE A 174 -4.67 -0.87 1.76
N ALA A 175 -3.73 -0.83 2.72
CA ALA A 175 -2.98 0.38 3.01
C ALA A 175 -2.17 0.85 1.80
N ILE A 176 -1.50 -0.06 1.08
CA ILE A 176 -0.76 0.23 -0.15
C ILE A 176 -1.72 0.72 -1.24
N GLU A 177 -2.85 0.04 -1.45
CA GLU A 177 -3.84 0.45 -2.45
C GLU A 177 -4.34 1.88 -2.21
N TRP A 178 -4.77 2.19 -0.98
CA TRP A 178 -5.21 3.54 -0.62
C TRP A 178 -4.08 4.56 -0.73
N PHE A 179 -2.89 4.23 -0.25
CA PHE A 179 -1.72 5.10 -0.33
C PHE A 179 -1.33 5.47 -1.77
N LEU A 180 -1.52 4.55 -2.71
CA LEU A 180 -1.19 4.72 -4.12
C LEU A 180 -2.34 5.29 -4.96
N MET A 181 -3.51 5.52 -4.37
CA MET A 181 -4.53 6.35 -5.01
C MET A 181 -3.93 7.73 -5.27
N ASN A 182 -3.89 8.11 -6.55
CA ASN A 182 -3.24 9.33 -7.02
C ASN A 182 -4.28 10.35 -7.53
N PRO A 183 -5.15 10.89 -6.65
CA PRO A 183 -6.08 11.93 -7.05
C PRO A 183 -5.33 13.18 -7.49
N ARG A 184 -5.97 13.98 -8.35
CA ARG A 184 -5.34 15.16 -8.97
C ARG A 184 -4.98 16.25 -7.95
N TYR A 185 -5.79 16.39 -6.91
CA TYR A 185 -5.65 17.45 -5.90
C TYR A 185 -4.84 16.98 -4.69
N VAL A 186 -4.05 17.87 -4.12
CA VAL A 186 -3.18 17.59 -2.96
C VAL A 186 -3.98 17.17 -1.73
N GLU A 187 -5.18 17.73 -1.54
CA GLU A 187 -6.12 17.36 -0.49
C GLU A 187 -6.53 15.89 -0.61
N GLY A 188 -6.80 15.43 -1.84
CA GLY A 188 -7.12 14.03 -2.09
C GLY A 188 -5.96 13.12 -1.72
N LYS A 189 -4.73 13.47 -2.12
CA LYS A 189 -3.52 12.69 -1.83
C LYS A 189 -3.24 12.63 -0.33
N TYR A 190 -3.49 13.74 0.36
CA TYR A 190 -3.38 13.83 1.82
C TYR A 190 -4.41 12.91 2.49
N LEU A 191 -5.67 12.96 2.06
CA LEU A 191 -6.72 12.13 2.64
C LEU A 191 -6.50 10.64 2.39
N THR A 192 -6.00 10.24 1.23
CA THR A 192 -5.71 8.83 0.93
C THR A 192 -4.50 8.31 1.72
N ALA A 193 -3.43 9.11 1.86
CA ALA A 193 -2.31 8.79 2.73
C ALA A 193 -2.71 8.70 4.21
N PHE A 194 -3.55 9.63 4.68
CA PHE A 194 -4.08 9.60 6.05
C PHE A 194 -4.98 8.38 6.28
N ALA A 195 -5.85 8.05 5.32
CA ALA A 195 -6.71 6.87 5.41
C ALA A 195 -5.91 5.56 5.47
N ALA A 196 -4.83 5.44 4.68
CA ALA A 196 -3.91 4.31 4.77
C ALA A 196 -3.30 4.19 6.18
N LEU A 197 -2.90 5.31 6.78
CA LEU A 197 -2.35 5.33 8.14
C LEU A 197 -3.39 4.98 9.21
N GLU A 198 -4.62 5.49 9.08
CA GLU A 198 -5.74 5.11 9.95
C GLU A 198 -6.07 3.63 9.87
N HIS A 199 -6.00 3.06 8.66
CA HIS A 199 -6.19 1.63 8.45
C HIS A 199 -5.13 0.82 9.20
N LEU A 200 -3.85 1.15 8.99
CA LEU A 200 -2.75 0.48 9.69
C LEU A 200 -2.88 0.59 11.20
N LEU A 201 -3.24 1.76 11.73
CA LEU A 201 -3.49 1.92 13.17
C LEU A 201 -4.65 1.06 13.67
N THR A 202 -5.71 0.95 12.89
CA THR A 202 -6.89 0.16 13.25
C THR A 202 -6.59 -1.33 13.25
N VAL A 203 -5.79 -1.81 12.30
CA VAL A 203 -5.47 -3.24 12.16
C VAL A 203 -4.36 -3.67 13.11
N LEU A 204 -3.27 -2.90 13.18
CA LEU A 204 -2.07 -3.22 13.98
C LEU A 204 -2.19 -2.77 15.44
N GLY A 205 -3.01 -1.75 15.71
CA GLY A 205 -3.21 -1.20 17.05
C GLY A 205 -4.37 -1.82 17.83
N LYS A 206 -4.87 -2.99 17.43
CA LYS A 206 -6.00 -3.68 18.10
C LYS A 206 -5.70 -4.00 19.56
N ASP A 207 -4.46 -4.39 19.84
CA ASP A 207 -4.02 -4.79 21.18
C ASP A 207 -3.36 -3.64 21.95
N LEU A 208 -3.26 -2.45 21.33
CA LEU A 208 -2.69 -1.28 21.97
C LEU A 208 -3.74 -0.54 22.82
N PRO A 209 -3.31 0.12 23.92
CA PRO A 209 -4.22 0.90 24.74
C PRO A 209 -4.94 1.98 23.91
N THR A 210 -6.27 1.86 23.82
CA THR A 210 -7.11 2.85 23.14
C THR A 210 -7.67 3.89 24.10
N THR A 211 -7.53 3.68 25.41
CA THR A 211 -8.02 4.55 26.47
C THR A 211 -6.90 5.12 27.32
N ILE A 212 -7.16 6.26 27.97
CA ILE A 212 -6.25 6.93 28.89
C ILE A 212 -6.21 6.17 30.21
N LEU A 213 -7.39 5.79 30.71
CA LEU A 213 -7.59 4.99 31.91
C LEU A 213 -8.28 3.66 31.57
N GLU A 214 -8.15 2.69 32.48
CA GLU A 214 -8.95 1.47 32.43
C GLU A 214 -10.45 1.81 32.37
N PRO A 215 -11.23 1.23 31.44
CA PRO A 215 -12.63 1.58 31.24
C PRO A 215 -13.48 1.52 32.51
N GLU A 216 -13.28 0.50 33.34
CA GLU A 216 -14.01 0.34 34.62
C GLU A 216 -13.65 1.45 35.62
N ALA A 217 -12.36 1.82 35.70
CA ALA A 217 -11.91 2.88 36.58
C ALA A 217 -12.50 4.24 36.15
N TYR A 218 -12.52 4.50 34.84
CA TYR A 218 -13.13 5.71 34.28
C TYR A 218 -14.64 5.78 34.57
N GLN A 219 -15.37 4.69 34.26
CA GLN A 219 -16.82 4.61 34.47
C GLN A 219 -17.22 4.73 35.95
N ARG A 220 -16.42 4.17 36.85
CA ARG A 220 -16.71 4.19 38.28
C ARG A 220 -16.32 5.50 38.96
N ALA A 221 -15.17 6.07 38.63
CA ALA A 221 -14.56 7.16 39.42
C ALA A 221 -14.60 8.53 38.75
N VAL A 222 -14.55 8.60 37.41
CA VAL A 222 -14.39 9.85 36.67
C VAL A 222 -15.71 10.29 36.02
N LEU A 223 -16.33 9.41 35.25
CA LEU A 223 -17.56 9.71 34.51
C LEU A 223 -18.71 10.22 35.39
N PRO A 224 -18.99 9.65 36.60
CA PRO A 224 -20.08 10.14 37.44
C PRO A 224 -19.81 11.56 37.96
N ARG A 225 -18.55 11.89 38.22
CA ARG A 225 -18.15 13.23 38.69
C ARG A 225 -18.30 14.27 37.57
N LEU A 226 -17.87 13.95 36.36
CA LEU A 226 -18.07 14.81 35.19
C LEU A 226 -19.57 15.01 34.87
N ALA A 227 -20.36 13.94 34.93
CA ALA A 227 -21.80 14.02 34.72
C ALA A 227 -22.51 14.86 35.80
N SER A 228 -22.10 14.72 37.07
CA SER A 228 -22.62 15.55 38.16
C SER A 228 -22.22 17.01 38.01
N ALA A 229 -20.98 17.31 37.60
CA ALA A 229 -20.53 18.67 37.34
C ALA A 229 -21.33 19.32 36.20
N LEU A 230 -21.61 18.57 35.13
CA LEU A 230 -22.47 19.04 34.03
C LEU A 230 -23.91 19.31 34.50
N ALA A 231 -24.45 18.48 35.39
CA ALA A 231 -25.79 18.69 35.95
C ALA A 231 -25.86 19.95 36.82
N LEU A 232 -24.81 20.23 37.62
CA LEU A 232 -24.72 21.45 38.42
C LEU A 232 -24.57 22.69 37.55
N ALA A 233 -23.76 22.63 36.50
CA ALA A 233 -23.55 23.74 35.57
C ALA A 233 -24.81 24.13 34.78
N ARG A 234 -25.89 23.32 34.81
CA ARG A 234 -27.18 23.63 34.17
C ARG A 234 -27.75 24.96 34.66
N GLU A 235 -27.62 25.26 35.95
CA GLU A 235 -28.15 26.50 36.55
C GLU A 235 -27.46 27.75 35.97
N ASP A 236 -26.19 27.62 35.60
CA ASP A 236 -25.36 28.67 35.02
C ASP A 236 -25.47 28.76 33.48
N LEU A 237 -26.20 27.82 32.85
CA LEU A 237 -26.36 27.72 31.39
C LEU A 237 -27.85 27.85 31.01
N PRO A 238 -28.50 29.00 31.27
CA PRO A 238 -29.95 29.16 31.09
C PRO A 238 -30.42 29.01 29.63
N ASN A 239 -29.51 29.12 28.67
CA ASN A 239 -29.81 28.98 27.23
C ASN A 239 -29.51 27.58 26.68
N ALA A 240 -28.98 26.65 27.48
CA ALA A 240 -28.68 25.29 27.02
C ALA A 240 -29.96 24.44 27.07
N SER A 241 -30.30 23.80 25.96
CA SER A 241 -31.44 22.87 25.93
C SER A 241 -31.10 21.55 26.64
N ASP A 242 -32.13 20.81 27.05
CA ASP A 242 -31.95 19.44 27.57
C ASP A 242 -31.26 18.53 26.54
N GLU A 243 -31.46 18.79 25.24
CA GLU A 243 -30.82 18.06 24.15
C GLU A 243 -29.32 18.37 24.06
N ASP A 244 -28.92 19.64 24.22
CA ASP A 244 -27.51 20.05 24.26
C ASP A 244 -26.78 19.39 25.44
N LEU A 245 -27.41 19.35 26.61
CA LEU A 245 -26.86 18.70 27.80
C LEU A 245 -26.76 17.18 27.63
N ALA A 246 -27.76 16.54 27.02
CA ALA A 246 -27.71 15.12 26.67
C ALA A 246 -26.61 14.83 25.64
N PHE A 247 -26.39 15.72 24.68
CA PHE A 247 -25.29 15.62 23.72
C PHE A 247 -23.92 15.73 24.40
N LEU A 248 -23.72 16.73 25.26
CA LEU A 248 -22.49 16.89 26.04
C LEU A 248 -22.23 15.68 26.93
N ARG A 249 -23.26 15.14 27.57
CA ARG A 249 -23.13 13.94 28.39
C ARG A 249 -22.63 12.74 27.58
N ARG A 250 -23.15 12.52 26.35
CA ARG A 250 -22.64 11.47 25.44
C ARG A 250 -21.18 11.69 25.06
N LYS A 251 -20.71 12.95 24.99
CA LYS A 251 -19.30 13.25 24.72
C LYS A 251 -18.39 12.91 25.89
N LEU A 252 -18.88 12.92 27.13
CA LEU A 252 -18.10 12.53 28.30
C LEU A 252 -17.58 11.10 28.19
N ASP A 253 -18.35 10.16 27.64
CA ASP A 253 -17.89 8.78 27.45
C ASP A 253 -16.66 8.71 26.55
N SER A 254 -16.61 9.58 25.53
CA SER A 254 -15.51 9.62 24.57
C SER A 254 -14.22 10.27 25.11
N LEU A 255 -14.28 10.98 26.25
CA LEU A 255 -13.11 11.67 26.82
C LEU A 255 -12.03 10.70 27.32
N ASN A 256 -12.38 9.44 27.61
CA ASN A 256 -11.39 8.45 28.01
C ASN A 256 -10.60 7.88 26.82
N HIS A 257 -10.96 8.19 25.57
CA HIS A 257 -10.21 7.70 24.41
C HIS A 257 -8.93 8.50 24.19
N ARG A 258 -7.85 7.79 23.85
CA ARG A 258 -6.62 8.42 23.42
C ARG A 258 -6.83 9.09 22.04
N PRO A 259 -6.36 10.33 21.86
CA PRO A 259 -6.30 10.97 20.55
C PRO A 259 -5.60 10.10 19.50
N PHE A 260 -5.96 10.28 18.23
CA PHE A 260 -5.34 9.57 17.11
C PHE A 260 -3.80 9.68 17.12
N ALA A 261 -3.28 10.89 17.35
CA ALA A 261 -1.83 11.12 17.40
C ALA A 261 -1.12 10.29 18.48
N ASP A 262 -1.70 10.19 19.68
CA ASP A 262 -1.12 9.44 20.79
C ASP A 262 -1.15 7.93 20.53
N ARG A 263 -2.26 7.43 19.96
CA ARG A 263 -2.37 6.03 19.54
C ARG A 263 -1.36 5.69 18.46
N LEU A 264 -1.15 6.59 17.51
CA LEU A 264 -0.19 6.43 16.43
C LEU A 264 1.25 6.45 16.96
N ALA A 265 1.58 7.36 17.87
CA ALA A 265 2.89 7.39 18.53
C ALA A 265 3.17 6.09 19.28
N THR A 266 2.18 5.57 20.02
CA THR A 266 2.26 4.28 20.71
C THR A 266 2.50 3.13 19.74
N LEU A 267 1.82 3.12 18.59
CA LEU A 267 2.03 2.12 17.54
C LEU A 267 3.45 2.20 16.96
N PHE A 268 3.94 3.40 16.66
CA PHE A 268 5.27 3.58 16.09
C PHE A 268 6.37 3.18 17.05
N GLU A 269 6.22 3.48 18.34
CA GLU A 269 7.12 2.99 19.38
C GLU A 269 7.09 1.45 19.45
N TYR A 270 5.90 0.85 19.48
CA TYR A 270 5.72 -0.60 19.52
C TYR A 270 6.34 -1.32 18.32
N LEU A 271 6.18 -0.77 17.12
CA LEU A 271 6.72 -1.33 15.88
C LEU A 271 8.20 -0.97 15.63
N GLY A 272 8.76 0.00 16.36
CA GLY A 272 10.10 0.54 16.10
C GLY A 272 10.19 1.38 14.82
N VAL A 273 9.11 2.06 14.41
CA VAL A 273 9.11 2.93 13.22
C VAL A 273 9.97 4.17 13.48
N PRO A 274 10.98 4.46 12.65
CA PRO A 274 11.87 5.60 12.87
C PRO A 274 11.15 6.92 12.59
N THR A 275 11.01 7.76 13.61
CA THR A 275 10.28 9.04 13.54
C THR A 275 11.00 10.22 14.18
N SER A 276 12.18 9.99 14.77
CA SER A 276 12.94 10.98 15.54
C SER A 276 13.30 12.24 14.74
N ASP A 277 13.64 12.10 13.47
CA ASP A 277 14.01 13.19 12.55
C ASP A 277 12.80 13.96 11.98
N ILE A 278 11.58 13.55 12.29
CA ILE A 278 10.33 14.20 11.86
C ILE A 278 9.38 14.52 13.02
N ALA A 279 9.77 14.24 14.26
CA ALA A 279 8.90 14.27 15.44
C ALA A 279 8.22 15.64 15.67
N ASP A 280 8.93 16.72 15.37
CA ASP A 280 8.45 18.11 15.43
C ASP A 280 7.41 18.44 14.33
N ARG A 281 7.54 17.81 13.15
CA ARG A 281 6.65 17.98 12.00
C ARG A 281 5.40 17.10 12.03
N LEU A 282 5.39 16.05 12.87
CA LEU A 282 4.26 15.13 12.97
C LEU A 282 2.96 15.78 13.49
N PRO A 283 2.95 16.49 14.64
CA PRO A 283 1.72 17.08 15.17
C PRO A 283 1.00 18.03 14.20
N PRO A 284 1.66 19.00 13.52
CA PRO A 284 0.97 19.84 12.55
C PRO A 284 0.46 19.04 11.34
N ALA A 285 1.24 18.08 10.83
CA ALA A 285 0.83 17.23 9.72
C ALA A 285 -0.43 16.41 10.03
N LEU A 286 -0.57 15.89 11.27
CA LEU A 286 -1.78 15.17 11.71
C LEU A 286 -2.99 16.10 11.89
N ARG A 287 -2.77 17.32 12.40
CA ARG A 287 -3.84 18.30 12.64
C ARG A 287 -4.41 18.89 11.36
N ALA A 288 -3.65 18.90 10.26
CA ALA A 288 -4.07 19.43 8.96
C ALA A 288 -5.33 18.75 8.40
N ARG A 289 -5.65 17.52 8.86
CA ARG A 289 -6.88 16.79 8.52
C ARG A 289 -8.15 17.51 8.97
N ASN A 290 -8.16 18.10 10.15
CA ASN A 290 -9.36 18.68 10.75
C ASN A 290 -10.03 19.74 9.85
N PRO A 291 -9.32 20.78 9.37
CA PRO A 291 -9.92 21.76 8.46
C PRO A 291 -10.33 21.14 7.12
N LEU A 292 -9.59 20.15 6.60
CA LEU A 292 -9.95 19.46 5.35
C LEU A 292 -11.28 18.70 5.48
N LEU A 293 -11.46 17.92 6.54
CA LEU A 293 -12.69 17.15 6.75
C LEU A 293 -13.90 18.04 7.04
N HIS A 294 -13.72 19.11 7.83
CA HIS A 294 -14.84 19.93 8.29
C HIS A 294 -15.20 21.09 7.36
N ARG A 295 -14.24 21.57 6.55
CA ARG A 295 -14.42 22.77 5.70
C ARG A 295 -14.17 22.50 4.22
N GLY A 296 -13.66 21.33 3.85
CA GLY A 296 -13.29 20.99 2.47
C GLY A 296 -12.10 21.78 1.92
N ARG A 297 -11.43 22.58 2.76
CA ARG A 297 -10.27 23.39 2.37
C ARG A 297 -9.28 23.54 3.52
N TYR A 298 -8.00 23.53 3.19
CA TYR A 298 -6.92 23.80 4.13
C TYR A 298 -6.59 25.30 4.13
N THR A 299 -6.34 25.87 5.31
CA THR A 299 -6.12 27.32 5.51
C THR A 299 -4.99 27.61 6.51
N GLY A 300 -4.09 26.64 6.74
CA GLY A 300 -2.96 26.82 7.65
C GLY A 300 -1.78 27.54 7.00
N ASP A 301 -0.83 27.94 7.83
CA ASP A 301 0.33 28.76 7.43
C ASP A 301 1.33 27.97 6.57
N GLU A 302 1.56 26.70 6.89
CA GLU A 302 2.41 25.80 6.10
C GLU A 302 1.64 25.19 4.92
N PRO A 303 2.23 25.09 3.71
CA PRO A 303 1.59 24.44 2.57
C PRO A 303 1.19 22.99 2.88
N LEU A 304 -0.03 22.60 2.49
CA LEU A 304 -0.53 21.23 2.68
C LEU A 304 0.39 20.16 2.07
N GLN A 305 1.12 20.51 1.01
CA GLN A 305 2.10 19.65 0.37
C GLN A 305 3.22 19.21 1.34
N GLU A 306 3.62 20.06 2.28
CA GLU A 306 4.65 19.71 3.27
C GLU A 306 4.11 18.69 4.29
N HIS A 307 2.87 18.88 4.75
CA HIS A 307 2.19 17.91 5.59
C HIS A 307 1.94 16.58 4.88
N LEU A 308 1.57 16.62 3.60
CA LEU A 308 1.44 15.43 2.76
C LEU A 308 2.76 14.67 2.68
N THR A 309 3.87 15.35 2.42
CA THR A 309 5.20 14.74 2.38
C THR A 309 5.53 14.01 3.68
N VAL A 310 5.26 14.63 4.84
CA VAL A 310 5.48 14.00 6.16
C VAL A 310 4.61 12.76 6.35
N LEU A 311 3.32 12.82 5.98
CA LEU A 311 2.44 11.66 6.06
C LEU A 311 2.86 10.52 5.14
N ARG A 312 3.29 10.84 3.91
CA ARG A 312 3.75 9.84 2.96
C ARG A 312 4.99 9.14 3.47
N GLU A 313 5.94 9.92 3.97
CA GLU A 313 7.14 9.40 4.60
C GLU A 313 6.78 8.44 5.76
N LEU A 314 5.84 8.82 6.63
CA LEU A 314 5.38 7.94 7.71
C LEU A 314 4.80 6.61 7.22
N VAL A 315 3.94 6.64 6.20
CA VAL A 315 3.35 5.42 5.62
C VAL A 315 4.45 4.54 5.04
N VAL A 316 5.37 5.10 4.27
CA VAL A 316 6.50 4.39 3.68
C VAL A 316 7.38 3.75 4.76
N ARG A 317 7.79 4.52 5.78
CA ARG A 317 8.61 4.01 6.89
C ARG A 317 7.89 2.92 7.67
N THR A 318 6.59 3.04 7.87
CA THR A 318 5.78 2.00 8.53
C THR A 318 5.79 0.71 7.71
N ILE A 319 5.56 0.79 6.40
CA ILE A 319 5.59 -0.38 5.52
C ILE A 319 7.00 -1.01 5.48
N LEU A 320 8.05 -0.21 5.31
CA LEU A 320 9.43 -0.70 5.29
C LEU A 320 9.85 -1.35 6.62
N THR A 321 9.37 -0.83 7.75
CA THR A 321 9.58 -1.45 9.07
C THR A 321 8.92 -2.82 9.16
N LEU A 322 7.65 -2.93 8.72
CA LEU A 322 6.91 -4.20 8.72
C LEU A 322 7.51 -5.25 7.76
N LEU A 323 8.15 -4.78 6.69
CA LEU A 323 8.91 -5.62 5.75
C LEU A 323 10.34 -5.92 6.21
N ASN A 324 10.75 -5.43 7.39
CA ASN A 324 12.11 -5.55 7.93
C ASN A 324 13.20 -5.08 6.93
N PHE A 325 12.88 -4.07 6.13
CA PHE A 325 13.78 -3.57 5.09
C PHE A 325 15.00 -2.89 5.71
N HIS A 326 16.17 -3.14 5.13
CA HIS A 326 17.41 -2.44 5.43
C HIS A 326 18.12 -2.16 4.10
N GLY A 327 18.41 -0.89 3.83
CA GLY A 327 18.96 -0.49 2.54
C GLY A 327 18.74 0.98 2.27
N TYR A 328 18.72 1.37 0.99
CA TYR A 328 18.44 2.74 0.60
C TYR A 328 17.06 2.87 -0.03
N TYR A 329 16.40 3.99 0.25
CA TYR A 329 15.15 4.41 -0.37
C TYR A 329 15.20 5.91 -0.65
N GLU A 330 14.27 6.38 -1.46
CA GLU A 330 14.12 7.80 -1.78
C GLU A 330 13.17 8.47 -0.78
N SER A 331 13.70 9.41 0.01
CA SER A 331 12.91 10.27 0.91
C SER A 331 12.63 11.62 0.24
N TYR A 332 11.46 12.16 0.53
CA TYR A 332 10.98 13.43 0.00
C TYR A 332 10.82 14.51 1.07
N LEU A 333 11.24 14.26 2.33
CA LEU A 333 11.06 15.18 3.46
C LEU A 333 11.67 16.57 3.24
N ARG A 334 12.68 16.66 2.37
CA ARG A 334 13.34 17.88 1.90
C ARG A 334 13.22 17.91 0.38
N ASP A 335 14.33 17.66 -0.31
CA ASP A 335 14.38 17.32 -1.72
C ASP A 335 14.44 15.79 -1.91
N PRO A 336 14.08 15.27 -3.09
CA PRO A 336 14.24 13.86 -3.41
C PRO A 336 15.68 13.42 -3.17
N THR A 337 15.89 12.60 -2.14
CA THR A 337 17.22 12.21 -1.68
C THR A 337 17.26 10.73 -1.34
N TRP A 338 18.33 10.07 -1.80
CA TRP A 338 18.62 8.68 -1.50
C TRP A 338 19.24 8.59 -0.11
N GLY A 339 18.56 7.92 0.81
CA GLY A 339 18.97 7.79 2.21
C GLY A 339 18.85 6.35 2.72
N PRO A 340 19.64 5.99 3.74
CA PRO A 340 19.52 4.68 4.38
C PRO A 340 18.19 4.56 5.14
N PHE A 341 17.68 3.33 5.23
CA PHE A 341 16.59 2.93 6.13
C PHE A 341 17.09 1.83 7.08
N PRO A 342 16.88 1.97 8.41
CA PRO A 342 16.32 3.14 9.08
C PRO A 342 17.23 4.39 8.92
N PRO A 343 16.67 5.60 8.89
CA PRO A 343 17.43 6.83 8.75
C PRO A 343 18.37 7.01 9.96
N VAL A 344 19.61 7.39 9.67
CA VAL A 344 20.61 7.67 10.71
C VAL A 344 20.25 9.01 11.34
N THR A 345 19.89 8.99 12.62
CA THR A 345 19.84 10.22 13.42
C THR A 345 21.26 10.74 13.55
N ASN A 346 21.60 11.78 12.80
CA ASN A 346 22.75 12.61 13.12
C ASN A 346 22.44 13.36 14.42
N GLU A 347 22.54 12.68 15.57
CA GLU A 347 22.91 13.35 16.79
C GLU A 347 24.28 13.96 16.49
N ARG A 348 24.33 15.28 16.26
CA ARG A 348 25.59 15.99 16.46
C ARG A 348 25.99 15.66 17.90
N PRO A 349 27.12 15.00 18.17
CA PRO A 349 27.62 14.98 19.54
C PRO A 349 27.84 16.44 19.90
N ASP A 350 27.14 16.91 20.93
CA ASP A 350 27.36 18.23 21.49
C ASP A 350 28.86 18.44 21.63
N ALA A 351 29.40 19.40 20.88
CA ALA A 351 30.75 19.86 21.06
C ALA A 351 30.82 20.44 22.48
N LYS A 352 31.47 19.70 23.37
CA LYS A 352 31.80 20.13 24.74
C LYS A 352 32.54 21.46 24.76
#